data_AF-A0A839QWV8-F1
#
_entry.id   AF-A0A839QWV8-F1
#
_cell.length_a   1.000
_cell.length_b   1.000
_cell.length_c   1.000
_cell.angle_alpha   90.00
_cell.angle_beta   90.00
_cell.angle_gamma   90.00
#
_symmetry.space_group_name_H-M   'P 1'
#
loop_
_entity.id
_entity.type
_entity.pdbx_description
1 polymer ?
#
loop_
_entity_poly.entity_id
_entity_poly.type
_entity_poly.pdbx_seq_one_letter_code
_entity_poly.pdbx_strand_id
1 'polypeptide(L)'
;MRLVGTQTPDGVDGWTSDQAEARYLVTPQLIEALNAFVAEAGSDAVAVSFTDNRMNIAVGVDTDRFSLDPTNGDIRAATEQIYRDMVRFLRLVQDFDLNTRIWTKD
;
A
#
# COMPACT_ATOMS: atom_id res chain seq x y z
N MET A 1 17.05 5.84 -9.80
CA MET A 1 17.35 5.00 -10.98
C MET A 1 16.25 3.93 -11.13
N ARG A 2 16.00 3.41 -12.33
CA ARG A 2 14.98 2.35 -12.51
C ARG A 2 15.39 1.10 -11.73
N LEU A 3 14.46 0.47 -11.03
CA LEU A 3 14.71 -0.78 -10.32
C LEU A 3 15.07 -1.88 -11.34
N VAL A 4 16.17 -2.60 -11.11
CA VAL A 4 16.63 -3.65 -12.04
C VAL A 4 16.99 -4.94 -11.31
N GLY A 5 16.62 -6.07 -11.92
CA GLY A 5 16.90 -7.40 -11.37
C GLY A 5 15.98 -7.79 -10.21
N THR A 6 14.83 -7.13 -10.07
CA THR A 6 13.78 -7.45 -9.11
C THR A 6 12.43 -7.42 -9.81
N GLN A 7 11.54 -8.34 -9.46
CA GLN A 7 10.17 -8.33 -9.96
C GLN A 7 9.42 -7.14 -9.35
N THR A 8 8.57 -6.50 -10.14
CA THR A 8 7.60 -5.51 -9.66
C THR A 8 6.19 -6.09 -9.80
N PRO A 9 5.20 -5.56 -9.06
CA PRO A 9 3.81 -5.85 -9.32
C PRO A 9 3.46 -5.63 -10.81
N ASP A 10 2.52 -6.43 -11.33
CA ASP A 10 2.15 -6.35 -12.74
C ASP A 10 1.60 -4.95 -13.08
N GLY A 11 2.11 -4.36 -14.16
CA GLY A 11 1.72 -3.00 -14.57
C GLY A 11 2.32 -1.86 -13.74
N VAL A 12 3.24 -2.14 -12.81
CA VAL A 12 3.87 -1.14 -11.94
C VAL A 12 5.33 -0.90 -12.32
N ASP A 13 5.70 0.37 -12.50
CA ASP A 13 7.08 0.81 -12.67
C ASP A 13 7.79 1.02 -11.32
N GLY A 14 8.96 0.40 -11.16
CA GLY A 14 9.78 0.50 -9.95
C GLY A 14 10.99 1.45 -10.10
N TRP A 15 11.25 2.23 -9.05
CA TRP A 15 12.40 3.14 -8.96
C TRP A 15 13.08 2.99 -7.59
N THR A 16 14.40 3.16 -7.55
CA THR A 16 15.18 3.11 -6.30
C THR A 16 16.35 4.11 -6.30
N SER A 17 16.77 4.54 -5.12
CA SER A 17 18.05 5.21 -4.88
C SER A 17 19.21 4.21 -4.67
N ASP A 18 18.92 2.99 -4.21
CA ASP A 18 19.89 1.92 -3.95
C ASP A 18 19.37 0.56 -4.47
N GLN A 19 20.10 -0.05 -5.41
CA GLN A 19 19.71 -1.33 -6.00
C GLN A 19 19.93 -2.52 -5.07
N ALA A 20 20.95 -2.45 -4.21
CA ALA A 20 21.26 -3.53 -3.27
C ALA A 20 20.19 -3.58 -2.19
N GLU A 21 19.85 -2.43 -1.59
CA GLU A 21 18.80 -2.32 -0.58
C GLU A 21 17.43 -2.76 -1.12
N ALA A 22 17.06 -2.29 -2.32
CA ALA A 22 15.77 -2.63 -2.92
C ALA A 22 15.55 -4.13 -3.13
N ARG A 23 16.61 -4.92 -3.39
CA ARG A 23 16.52 -6.38 -3.53
C ARG A 23 16.24 -7.10 -2.21
N TYR A 24 16.65 -6.53 -1.09
CA TYR A 24 16.34 -7.07 0.23
C TYR A 24 14.93 -6.71 0.67
N LEU A 25 14.43 -5.53 0.27
CA LEU A 25 13.09 -5.07 0.59
C LEU A 25 12.03 -5.76 -0.27
N VAL A 26 12.23 -5.83 -1.59
CA VAL A 26 11.25 -6.33 -2.55
C VAL A 26 11.37 -7.85 -2.70
N THR A 27 10.86 -8.57 -1.71
CA THR A 27 10.76 -10.04 -1.72
C THR A 27 9.57 -10.52 -2.55
N PRO A 28 9.57 -11.77 -3.04
CA PRO A 28 8.42 -12.35 -3.75
C PRO A 28 7.13 -12.27 -2.94
N GLN A 29 7.20 -12.52 -1.63
CA GLN A 29 6.05 -12.44 -0.71
C GLN A 29 5.48 -11.02 -0.62
N LEU A 30 6.36 -10.00 -0.55
CA LEU A 30 5.94 -8.60 -0.56
C LEU A 30 5.25 -8.25 -1.89
N ILE A 31 5.78 -8.72 -3.03
CA ILE A 31 5.16 -8.48 -4.34
C ILE A 31 3.77 -9.13 -4.43
N GLU A 32 3.62 -10.37 -3.95
CA GLU A 32 2.33 -11.06 -3.91
C GLU A 32 1.31 -10.29 -3.06
N ALA A 33 1.72 -9.83 -1.88
CA ALA A 33 0.89 -9.01 -1.01
C ALA A 33 0.53 -7.66 -1.67
N LEU A 34 1.46 -7.03 -2.39
CA LEU A 34 1.20 -5.80 -3.14
C LEU A 34 0.22 -6.03 -4.29
N ASN A 35 0.34 -7.13 -5.03
CA ASN A 35 -0.58 -7.51 -6.10
C ASN A 35 -2.00 -7.74 -5.56
N ALA A 36 -2.14 -8.48 -4.46
CA ALA A 36 -3.42 -8.67 -3.80
C ALA A 36 -4.02 -7.33 -3.33
N PHE A 37 -3.19 -6.47 -2.74
CA PHE A 37 -3.62 -5.14 -2.35
C PHE A 37 -4.06 -4.29 -3.55
N VAL A 38 -3.31 -4.23 -4.65
CA VAL A 38 -3.71 -3.44 -5.84
C VAL A 38 -5.02 -3.97 -6.41
N ALA A 39 -5.17 -5.29 -6.54
CA ALA A 39 -6.40 -5.92 -7.03
C ALA A 39 -7.62 -5.58 -6.16
N GLU A 40 -7.47 -5.62 -4.84
CA GLU A 40 -8.54 -5.26 -3.90
C GLU A 40 -8.81 -3.75 -3.89
N ALA A 41 -7.87 -2.89 -4.30
CA ALA A 41 -7.98 -1.43 -4.18
C ALA A 41 -9.10 -0.89 -5.06
N GLY A 42 -9.40 -1.60 -6.14
CA GLY A 42 -10.33 -1.14 -7.15
C GLY A 42 -9.91 0.22 -7.72
N SER A 43 -8.61 0.52 -7.67
CA SER A 43 -8.03 1.78 -8.13
C SER A 43 -6.76 1.48 -8.92
N ASP A 44 -6.66 2.09 -10.09
CA ASP A 44 -5.46 2.04 -10.94
C ASP A 44 -4.36 3.01 -10.44
N ALA A 45 -4.66 3.82 -9.41
CA ALA A 45 -3.77 4.84 -8.85
C ALA A 45 -3.23 4.42 -7.48
N VAL A 46 -2.53 3.29 -7.43
CA VAL A 46 -1.83 2.83 -6.22
C VAL A 46 -0.33 3.09 -6.34
N ALA A 47 0.26 3.71 -5.32
CA ALA A 47 1.69 3.91 -5.23
C ALA A 47 2.21 3.46 -3.88
N VAL A 48 3.38 2.81 -3.87
CA VAL A 48 4.06 2.37 -2.65
C VAL A 48 5.50 2.86 -2.69
N SER A 49 6.00 3.33 -1.55
CA SER A 49 7.40 3.75 -1.39
C SER A 49 7.96 3.30 -0.05
N PHE A 50 9.26 3.06 -0.03
CA PHE A 50 10.02 2.74 1.16
C PHE A 50 11.00 3.89 1.39
N THR A 51 10.98 4.48 2.58
CA THR A 51 11.87 5.60 2.93
C THR A 51 12.22 5.51 4.40
N ASP A 52 13.52 5.55 4.69
CA ASP A 52 14.06 5.27 6.01
C ASP A 52 13.46 3.97 6.56
N ASN A 53 12.71 4.11 7.65
CA ASN A 53 12.08 3.01 8.35
C ASN A 53 10.55 2.93 8.14
N ARG A 54 10.08 3.39 6.99
CA ARG A 54 8.65 3.52 6.72
C ARG A 54 8.31 2.99 5.34
N MET A 55 7.21 2.27 5.28
CA MET A 55 6.49 2.02 4.04
C MET A 55 5.33 3.01 3.96
N ASN A 56 5.28 3.78 2.89
CA ASN A 56 4.18 4.71 2.61
C ASN A 56 3.34 4.14 1.46
N ILE A 57 2.02 4.19 1.62
CA ILE A 57 1.06 3.74 0.62
C ILE A 57 0.14 4.91 0.28
N ALA A 58 -0.05 5.14 -1.02
CA ALA A 58 -1.04 6.06 -1.54
C ALA A 58 -2.04 5.29 -2.42
N VAL A 59 -3.32 5.58 -2.23
CA VAL A 59 -4.42 5.03 -3.03
C VAL A 59 -5.26 6.21 -3.51
N GLY A 60 -5.29 6.43 -4.83
CA GLY A 60 -6.20 7.38 -5.44
C GLY A 60 -7.63 6.84 -5.38
N VAL A 61 -8.55 7.64 -4.86
CA VAL A 61 -9.97 7.29 -4.78
C VAL A 61 -10.81 8.46 -5.28
N ASP A 62 -11.92 8.16 -5.97
CA ASP A 62 -12.84 9.17 -6.49
C ASP A 62 -13.86 9.67 -5.45
N THR A 63 -13.66 9.29 -4.19
CA THR A 63 -14.59 9.56 -3.09
C THR A 63 -13.84 10.15 -1.93
N ASP A 64 -14.41 11.18 -1.30
CA ASP A 64 -13.86 11.73 -0.07
C ASP A 64 -14.03 10.71 1.07
N ARG A 65 -12.91 10.22 1.60
CA ARG A 65 -12.86 9.29 2.74
C ARG A 65 -12.60 9.99 4.07
N PHE A 66 -12.37 11.31 4.05
CA PHE A 66 -12.01 12.12 5.21
C PHE A 66 -13.14 13.03 5.69
N SER A 67 -14.20 13.18 4.90
CA SER A 67 -15.43 13.84 5.33
C SER A 67 -16.62 12.90 5.25
N LEU A 68 -17.51 13.02 6.25
CA LEU A 68 -18.85 12.50 6.18
C LEU A 68 -19.75 13.70 5.95
N ASP A 69 -20.40 13.78 4.79
CA ASP A 69 -21.43 14.78 4.56
C ASP A 69 -22.73 14.34 5.25
N PRO A 70 -23.14 14.99 6.35
CA PRO A 70 -24.35 14.60 7.07
C PRO A 70 -25.64 14.92 6.28
N THR A 71 -25.54 15.67 5.18
CA THR A 71 -26.66 16.02 4.31
C THR A 71 -26.84 15.04 3.15
N ASN A 72 -25.84 14.20 2.90
CA ASN A 72 -25.91 13.13 1.92
C ASN A 72 -26.69 11.94 2.51
N GLY A 73 -27.65 11.40 1.76
CA GLY A 73 -28.70 10.50 2.26
C GLY A 73 -28.22 9.13 2.76
N ASP A 74 -26.93 8.79 2.58
CA ASP A 74 -26.40 7.47 2.92
C ASP A 74 -25.10 7.52 3.74
N ILE A 75 -25.15 8.25 4.87
CA ILE A 75 -24.09 8.28 5.89
C ILE A 75 -23.68 6.86 6.32
N ARG A 76 -24.64 5.92 6.35
CA ARG A 76 -24.38 4.53 6.74
C ARG A 76 -23.45 3.85 5.74
N ALA A 77 -23.74 3.91 4.43
CA ALA A 77 -22.87 3.33 3.43
C ALA A 77 -21.48 3.97 3.42
N ALA A 78 -21.41 5.30 3.57
CA ALA A 78 -20.13 6.01 3.65
C ALA A 78 -19.29 5.55 4.86
N THR A 79 -19.92 5.42 6.03
CA THR A 79 -19.26 4.93 7.25
C THR A 79 -18.79 3.48 7.09
N GLU A 80 -19.61 2.63 6.48
CA GLU A 80 -19.26 1.24 6.22
C GLU A 80 -18.07 1.11 5.26
N GLN A 81 -17.99 1.99 4.25
CA GLN A 81 -16.87 2.02 3.31
C GLN A 81 -15.56 2.45 4.00
N ILE A 82 -15.58 3.53 4.78
CA ILE A 82 -14.42 3.98 5.57
C ILE A 82 -13.95 2.87 6.52
N TYR A 83 -14.88 2.19 7.20
CA TYR A 83 -14.54 1.08 8.09
C TYR A 83 -13.84 -0.07 7.34
N ARG A 84 -14.35 -0.45 6.15
CA ARG A 84 -13.72 -1.49 5.32
C ARG A 84 -12.30 -1.08 4.91
N ASP A 85 -12.10 0.18 4.54
CA ASP A 85 -10.76 0.69 4.20
C ASP A 85 -9.82 0.59 5.39
N MET A 86 -10.26 1.02 6.59
CA MET A 86 -9.43 0.95 7.80
C MET A 86 -9.04 -0.48 8.14
N VAL A 87 -10.00 -1.41 8.15
CA VAL A 87 -9.73 -2.84 8.40
C VAL A 87 -8.72 -3.37 7.40
N ARG A 88 -8.82 -2.96 6.14
CA ARG A 88 -7.91 -3.37 5.09
C ARG A 88 -6.50 -2.80 5.28
N PHE A 89 -6.36 -1.51 5.57
CA PHE A 89 -5.05 -0.93 5.86
C PHE A 89 -4.38 -1.59 7.07
N LEU A 90 -5.15 -2.01 8.08
CA LEU A 90 -4.63 -2.75 9.23
C LEU A 90 -4.17 -4.16 8.85
N ARG A 91 -4.83 -4.82 7.89
CA ARG A 91 -4.40 -6.14 7.38
C ARG A 91 -3.07 -6.06 6.63
N LEU A 92 -2.78 -4.96 5.95
CA LEU A 92 -1.48 -4.78 5.28
C LEU A 92 -0.29 -4.95 6.23
N VAL A 93 -0.44 -4.56 7.50
CA VAL A 93 0.61 -4.76 8.51
C VAL A 93 0.91 -6.25 8.72
N GLN A 94 -0.11 -7.10 8.64
CA GLN A 94 -0.01 -8.55 8.74
C GLN A 94 0.44 -9.18 7.41
N ASP A 95 -0.15 -8.75 6.29
CA ASP A 95 0.08 -9.33 4.96
C ASP A 95 1.51 -9.08 4.47
N PHE A 96 2.07 -7.92 4.79
CA PHE A 96 3.44 -7.61 4.45
C PHE A 96 4.46 -8.24 5.40
N ASP A 97 4.00 -9.02 6.39
CA ASP A 97 4.80 -9.52 7.52
C ASP A 97 5.84 -8.48 7.89
N LEU A 98 5.40 -7.22 8.04
CA LEU A 98 6.28 -6.10 8.30
C LEU A 98 6.86 -6.38 9.66
N ASN A 99 7.98 -7.09 9.64
CA ASN A 99 8.62 -7.61 10.80
C ASN A 99 9.21 -6.37 11.42
N THR A 100 8.44 -5.74 12.32
CA THR A 100 8.71 -4.45 12.96
C THR A 100 10.12 -4.40 13.56
N ARG A 101 10.74 -5.58 13.75
CA ARG A 101 12.13 -5.82 14.13
C ARG A 101 13.22 -5.52 13.09
N ILE A 102 12.95 -5.70 11.79
CA ILE A 102 13.89 -5.36 10.69
C ILE A 102 13.93 -3.84 10.50
N TRP A 103 12.77 -3.24 10.73
CA TRP A 103 12.50 -1.82 10.64
C TRP A 103 13.20 -1.06 11.80
N THR A 104 13.28 -1.56 13.03
CA THR A 104 13.94 -0.85 14.17
C THR A 104 15.47 -0.64 14.09
N LYS A 105 16.12 -0.68 12.93
CA LYS A 105 17.53 -0.28 12.84
C LYS A 105 17.63 1.24 12.85
N ASP A 106 17.84 1.76 14.06
CA ASP A 106 18.49 3.06 14.31
C ASP A 106 19.83 3.17 13.57
#